data_AF-A0A0P7YL55-F1
#
_entry.id   AF-A0A0P7YL55-F1
#
_cell.length_a   1.000
_cell.length_b   1.000
_cell.length_c   1.000
_cell.angle_alpha   90.00
_cell.angle_beta   90.00
_cell.angle_gamma   90.00
#
_symmetry.space_group_name_H-M   'P 1'
#
loop_
_entity.id
_entity.type
_entity.pdbx_description
1 polymer ?
#
loop_
_entity_poly.entity_id
_entity_poly.type
_entity_poly.pdbx_seq_one_letter_code
_entity_poly.pdbx_strand_id
1 'polypeptide(L)'
;MDVMKPVCLAIAALMALGACTDWPDSRQQIETLDLVAETRRTIEWSYYDLPFRDGAVTVLTGEQDRLNGYTLVPCRGGTRVCAGSAHGRAGTMLRTPDYLVVQGAYPGRVFYLAPGGDGYVLSGSAFTPLAWN
;
A
#
# COMPACT_ATOMS: atom_id res chain seq x y z
N MET A 1 13.27 -2.95 -70.14
CA MET A 1 13.72 -3.59 -68.88
C MET A 1 13.45 -2.56 -67.79
N ASP A 2 12.19 -2.30 -67.43
CA ASP A 2 11.82 -1.09 -66.66
C ASP A 2 10.77 -1.36 -65.57
N VAL A 3 10.67 -2.61 -65.11
CA VAL A 3 9.74 -3.02 -64.02
C VAL A 3 10.47 -3.20 -62.68
N MET A 4 11.82 -3.24 -62.69
CA MET A 4 12.62 -3.58 -61.51
C MET A 4 12.85 -2.40 -60.54
N LYS A 5 12.73 -1.14 -61.03
CA LYS A 5 12.91 0.08 -60.21
C LYS A 5 11.77 0.39 -59.22
N PRO A 6 10.47 0.28 -59.57
CA PRO A 6 9.40 0.59 -58.62
C PRO A 6 9.22 -0.48 -57.53
N VAL A 7 9.63 -1.72 -57.80
CA VAL A 7 9.50 -2.83 -56.84
C VAL A 7 10.50 -2.69 -55.68
N CYS A 8 11.75 -2.31 -55.94
CA CYS A 8 12.74 -2.12 -54.87
C CYS A 8 12.41 -0.97 -53.93
N LEU A 9 11.74 0.08 -54.43
CA LEU A 9 11.34 1.25 -53.64
C LEU A 9 10.17 0.96 -52.71
N ALA A 10 9.21 0.12 -53.15
CA ALA A 10 8.10 -0.32 -52.33
C ALA A 10 8.55 -1.25 -51.19
N ILE A 11 9.52 -2.13 -51.44
CA ILE A 11 10.04 -3.07 -50.43
C ILE A 11 10.83 -2.34 -49.34
N ALA A 12 11.63 -1.33 -49.71
CA ALA A 12 12.37 -0.52 -48.74
C ALA A 12 11.44 0.31 -47.83
N ALA A 13 10.33 0.82 -48.37
CA ALA A 13 9.32 1.55 -47.59
C ALA A 13 8.59 0.64 -46.60
N LEU A 14 8.28 -0.61 -46.98
CA LEU A 14 7.65 -1.59 -46.09
C LEU A 14 8.60 -2.05 -44.96
N MET A 15 9.91 -2.17 -45.23
CA MET A 15 10.89 -2.52 -44.19
C MET A 15 11.14 -1.38 -43.19
N ALA A 16 11.00 -0.11 -43.60
CA ALA A 16 11.12 1.03 -42.69
C ALA A 16 9.95 1.14 -41.69
N LEU A 17 8.76 0.61 -42.01
CA LEU A 17 7.59 0.62 -41.14
C LEU A 17 7.63 -0.49 -40.05
N GLY A 18 8.34 -1.60 -40.29
CA GLY A 18 8.44 -2.72 -39.34
C GLY A 18 9.45 -2.51 -38.20
N ALA A 19 10.34 -1.52 -38.31
CA ALA A 19 11.36 -1.24 -37.30
C ALA A 19 10.90 -0.32 -36.16
N CYS A 20 9.68 0.25 -36.25
CA CYS A 20 9.11 1.12 -35.22
C CYS A 20 8.00 0.47 -34.39
N THR A 21 7.63 -0.78 -34.67
CA THR A 21 6.88 -1.56 -33.70
C THR A 21 7.87 -2.10 -32.68
N ASP A 22 8.16 -1.27 -31.69
CA ASP A 22 8.74 -1.69 -30.42
C ASP A 22 7.74 -2.70 -29.82
N TRP A 23 7.89 -3.96 -30.21
CA TRP A 23 7.05 -5.04 -29.74
C TRP A 23 7.49 -5.28 -28.31
N PRO A 24 6.68 -4.95 -27.29
CA PRO A 24 7.08 -5.22 -25.93
C PRO A 24 7.27 -6.74 -25.85
N ASP A 25 8.50 -7.16 -25.55
CA ASP A 25 8.77 -8.54 -25.17
C ASP A 25 7.97 -8.80 -23.89
N SER A 26 6.74 -9.24 -24.07
CA SER A 26 5.76 -9.55 -23.01
C SER A 26 6.29 -10.57 -21.99
N ARG A 27 7.49 -11.14 -22.21
CA ARG A 27 8.20 -12.00 -21.26
C ARG A 27 9.07 -11.24 -20.25
N GLN A 28 9.48 -10.01 -20.54
CA GLN A 28 10.32 -9.20 -19.63
C GLN A 28 9.53 -8.27 -18.72
N GLN A 29 8.23 -8.07 -18.98
CA GLN A 29 7.34 -7.23 -18.18
C GLN A 29 6.54 -8.01 -17.12
N ILE A 30 6.92 -9.26 -16.85
CA ILE A 30 6.61 -9.90 -15.56
C ILE A 30 7.73 -9.46 -14.61
N GLU A 31 7.71 -8.18 -14.28
CA GLU A 31 8.58 -7.58 -13.29
C GLU A 31 8.22 -8.16 -11.92
N THR A 32 8.79 -9.31 -11.55
CA THR A 32 8.84 -9.87 -10.19
C THR A 32 7.57 -9.67 -9.35
N LEU A 33 6.39 -9.80 -9.95
CA LEU A 33 5.13 -9.76 -9.22
C LEU A 33 5.09 -11.05 -8.42
N ASP A 34 5.29 -10.95 -7.11
CA ASP A 34 4.91 -12.02 -6.20
C ASP A 34 3.38 -12.07 -6.18
N LEU A 35 2.83 -12.77 -7.18
CA LEU A 35 1.39 -12.97 -7.37
C LEU A 35 0.76 -13.62 -6.13
N VAL A 36 1.52 -14.41 -5.37
CA VAL A 36 1.05 -15.02 -4.13
C VAL A 36 0.88 -13.95 -3.05
N ALA A 37 1.88 -13.09 -2.86
CA ALA A 37 1.78 -11.98 -1.91
C ALA A 37 0.65 -11.00 -2.27
N GLU A 38 0.48 -10.67 -3.55
CA GLU A 38 -0.58 -9.76 -4.00
C GLU A 38 -1.98 -10.38 -3.87
N THR A 39 -2.12 -11.67 -4.19
CA THR A 39 -3.37 -12.41 -3.96
C THR A 39 -3.71 -12.45 -2.48
N ARG A 40 -2.73 -12.72 -1.62
CA ARG A 40 -2.92 -12.71 -0.15
C ARG A 40 -3.41 -11.35 0.33
N ARG A 41 -2.74 -10.25 -0.06
CA ARG A 41 -3.17 -8.88 0.28
C ARG A 41 -4.59 -8.62 -0.19
N THR A 42 -4.92 -8.99 -1.42
CA THR A 42 -6.27 -8.81 -1.97
C THR A 42 -7.31 -9.54 -1.12
N ILE A 43 -7.01 -10.77 -0.69
CA ILE A 43 -7.88 -11.54 0.21
C ILE A 43 -8.02 -10.84 1.56
N GLU A 44 -6.90 -10.49 2.20
CA GLU A 44 -6.89 -9.81 3.51
C GLU A 44 -7.71 -8.51 3.45
N TRP A 45 -7.48 -7.66 2.44
CA TRP A 45 -8.20 -6.39 2.30
C TRP A 45 -9.69 -6.56 1.97
N SER A 46 -10.09 -7.68 1.39
CA SER A 46 -11.49 -7.90 0.98
C SER A 46 -12.31 -8.63 2.03
N TYR A 47 -11.68 -9.53 2.79
CA TYR A 47 -12.39 -10.46 3.67
C TYR A 47 -12.08 -10.26 5.15
N TYR A 48 -10.97 -9.61 5.51
CA TYR A 48 -10.66 -9.37 6.92
C TYR A 48 -11.23 -8.04 7.39
N ASP A 49 -11.28 -7.90 8.71
CA ASP A 49 -11.63 -6.62 9.33
C ASP A 49 -10.56 -5.58 9.02
N LEU A 50 -11.02 -4.41 8.58
CA LEU A 50 -10.14 -3.31 8.21
C LEU A 50 -10.09 -2.28 9.34
N PRO A 51 -8.91 -1.70 9.64
CA PRO A 51 -8.84 -0.66 10.64
C PRO A 51 -9.74 0.51 10.20
N PHE A 52 -10.47 1.04 11.18
CA PHE A 52 -11.42 2.14 11.02
C PHE A 52 -12.68 1.87 10.19
N ARG A 53 -12.93 0.63 9.73
CA ARG A 53 -14.19 0.29 9.03
C ARG A 53 -15.41 0.64 9.87
N ASP A 54 -15.34 0.31 11.16
CA ASP A 54 -16.42 0.46 12.13
C ASP A 54 -16.23 1.69 13.05
N GLY A 55 -15.28 2.58 12.71
CA GLY A 55 -15.06 3.85 13.40
C GLY A 55 -13.73 3.92 14.17
N ALA A 56 -13.78 4.25 15.46
CA ALA A 56 -12.57 4.37 16.27
C ALA A 56 -11.93 2.99 16.50
N VAL A 57 -10.59 2.96 16.43
CA VAL A 57 -9.80 1.74 16.68
C VAL A 57 -9.15 1.82 18.05
N THR A 58 -9.20 0.75 18.82
CA THR A 58 -8.37 0.61 20.03
C THR A 58 -7.18 -0.29 19.75
N VAL A 59 -5.99 0.12 20.21
CA VAL A 59 -4.73 -0.57 20.02
C VAL A 59 -4.21 -1.01 21.39
N LEU A 60 -3.79 -2.26 21.49
CA LEU A 60 -3.14 -2.83 22.67
C LEU A 60 -1.74 -3.31 22.31
N THR A 61 -0.75 -2.97 23.12
CA THR A 61 0.66 -3.36 22.89
C THR A 61 1.40 -3.52 24.22
N GLY A 62 2.30 -4.50 24.29
CA GLY A 62 3.11 -4.77 25.48
C GLY A 62 4.46 -4.07 25.40
N GLU A 63 4.65 -2.96 26.13
CA GLU A 63 5.93 -2.24 26.18
C GLU A 63 6.43 -2.18 27.62
N GLN A 64 7.72 -2.49 27.83
CA GLN A 64 8.36 -2.43 29.16
C GLN A 64 7.58 -3.21 30.24
N ASP A 65 7.21 -4.46 29.93
CA ASP A 65 6.43 -5.36 30.79
C ASP A 65 5.07 -4.82 31.23
N ARG A 66 4.52 -3.85 30.49
CA ARG A 66 3.19 -3.28 30.72
C ARG A 66 2.36 -3.29 29.45
N LEU A 67 1.08 -3.58 29.62
CA LEU A 67 0.10 -3.44 28.54
C LEU A 67 -0.33 -1.98 28.43
N ASN A 68 -0.09 -1.37 27.27
CA ASN A 68 -0.51 -0.02 26.95
C ASN A 68 -1.68 -0.04 25.96
N GLY A 69 -2.66 0.84 26.20
CA GLY A 69 -3.82 1.04 25.33
C GLY A 69 -3.81 2.41 24.67
N TYR A 70 -4.11 2.46 23.37
CA TYR A 70 -4.24 3.69 22.59
C TYR A 70 -5.57 3.68 21.83
N THR A 71 -6.20 4.84 21.68
CA THR A 71 -7.43 4.96 20.88
C THR A 71 -7.15 5.89 19.71
N LEU A 72 -7.46 5.43 18.50
CA LEU A 72 -7.28 6.15 17.26
C LEU A 72 -8.66 6.42 16.66
N VAL A 73 -8.99 7.70 16.44
CA VAL A 73 -10.34 8.11 16.04
C VAL A 73 -10.27 8.86 14.70
N PRO A 74 -10.95 8.39 13.64
CA PRO A 74 -11.11 9.18 12.43
C PRO A 74 -11.72 10.54 12.78
N CYS A 75 -11.06 11.62 12.37
CA CYS A 75 -11.44 12.98 12.74
C CYS A 75 -11.27 13.93 11.56
N ARG A 76 -11.69 15.19 11.74
CA ARG A 76 -11.65 16.23 10.68
C ARG A 76 -12.33 15.75 9.39
N GLY A 77 -13.54 15.20 9.53
CA GLY A 77 -14.31 14.65 8.41
C GLY A 77 -13.68 13.42 7.75
N GLY A 78 -12.87 12.65 8.48
CA GLY A 78 -12.22 11.43 7.98
C GLY A 78 -10.86 11.66 7.30
N THR A 79 -10.37 12.90 7.24
CA THR A 79 -9.08 13.23 6.60
C THR A 79 -7.88 13.05 7.53
N ARG A 80 -8.11 12.84 8.83
CA ARG A 80 -7.09 12.71 9.87
C ARG A 80 -7.48 11.62 10.86
N VAL A 81 -6.51 11.18 11.66
CA VAL A 81 -6.73 10.28 12.80
C VAL A 81 -6.27 10.98 14.06
N CYS A 82 -7.16 11.12 15.03
CA CYS A 82 -6.92 11.83 16.29
C CYS A 82 -6.72 10.84 17.45
N ALA A 83 -5.88 11.21 18.42
CA ALA A 83 -5.63 10.42 19.63
C ALA A 83 -6.78 10.55 20.64
N GLY A 84 -7.26 9.43 21.19
CA GLY A 84 -8.23 9.36 22.28
C GLY A 84 -9.66 9.73 21.90
N SER A 85 -9.86 10.81 21.15
CA SER A 85 -11.17 11.32 20.71
C SER A 85 -11.06 12.11 19.41
N ALA A 86 -12.20 12.46 18.80
CA ALA A 86 -12.26 13.31 17.61
C ALA A 86 -11.69 14.73 17.81
N HIS A 87 -11.48 15.16 19.07
CA HIS A 87 -10.90 16.45 19.43
C HIS A 87 -9.42 16.36 19.85
N GLY A 88 -8.87 15.15 19.92
CA GLY A 88 -7.50 14.93 20.33
C GLY A 88 -6.47 15.41 19.31
N ARG A 89 -5.21 15.15 19.62
CA ARG A 89 -4.09 15.48 18.74
C ARG A 89 -4.26 14.78 17.39
N ALA A 90 -4.28 15.55 16.32
CA ALA A 90 -4.43 15.03 14.96
C ALA A 90 -3.09 14.53 14.41
N GLY A 91 -3.09 13.27 13.97
CA GLY A 91 -2.05 12.64 13.17
C GLY A 91 -2.42 12.54 11.69
N THR A 92 -1.59 11.84 10.94
CA THR A 92 -1.86 11.45 9.54
C THR A 92 -2.02 9.94 9.44
N MET A 93 -2.69 9.52 8.37
CA MET A 93 -2.83 8.12 8.00
C MET A 93 -2.32 7.94 6.57
N LEU A 94 -1.48 6.94 6.36
CA LEU A 94 -1.02 6.51 5.04
C LEU A 94 -1.44 5.06 4.83
N ARG A 95 -2.02 4.75 3.67
CA ARG A 95 -2.28 3.37 3.26
C ARG A 95 -1.09 2.83 2.49
N THR A 96 -0.57 1.69 2.93
CA THR A 96 0.42 0.88 2.23
C THR A 96 -0.24 -0.43 1.78
N PRO A 97 0.46 -1.29 1.01
CA PRO A 97 -0.09 -2.57 0.61
C PRO A 97 -0.46 -3.50 1.78
N ASP A 98 0.28 -3.41 2.89
CA ASP A 98 0.13 -4.33 4.03
C ASP A 98 -0.48 -3.65 5.27
N TYR A 99 -0.47 -2.31 5.37
CA TYR A 99 -0.84 -1.60 6.59
C TYR A 99 -1.59 -0.28 6.35
N LEU A 100 -2.41 0.13 7.32
CA LEU A 100 -2.70 1.54 7.58
C LEU A 100 -1.70 2.07 8.62
N VAL A 101 -0.90 3.06 8.20
CA VAL A 101 0.16 3.65 9.00
C VAL A 101 -0.34 4.97 9.59
N VAL A 102 -0.47 5.02 10.91
CA VAL A 102 -0.90 6.22 11.65
C VAL A 102 0.26 6.82 12.41
N GLN A 103 0.54 8.10 12.19
CA GLN A 103 1.63 8.81 12.87
C GLN A 103 1.21 10.20 13.34
N GLY A 104 1.86 10.68 14.41
CA GLY A 104 1.65 12.04 14.93
C GLY A 104 0.43 12.22 15.84
N ALA A 105 -0.46 11.23 15.94
CA ALA A 105 -1.57 11.21 16.90
C ALA A 105 -1.04 11.09 18.33
N TYR A 106 -0.10 10.16 18.57
CA TYR A 106 0.64 10.04 19.82
C TYR A 106 2.13 10.38 19.57
N PRO A 107 2.74 11.29 20.36
CA PRO A 107 4.13 11.70 20.16
C PRO A 107 5.11 10.51 20.21
N GLY A 108 6.06 10.46 19.28
CA GLY A 108 7.10 9.43 19.23
C GLY A 108 6.61 8.04 18.82
N ARG A 109 5.35 7.92 18.38
CA ARG A 109 4.72 6.63 18.03
C ARG A 109 4.21 6.63 16.60
N VAL A 110 4.46 5.51 15.92
CA VAL A 110 3.87 5.19 14.62
C VAL A 110 3.18 3.84 14.73
N PHE A 111 1.90 3.77 14.37
CA PHE A 111 1.10 2.56 14.42
C PHE A 111 0.96 1.99 13.02
N TYR A 112 1.33 0.73 12.84
CA TYR A 112 1.15 -0.05 11.63
C TYR A 112 0.01 -1.02 11.90
N LEU A 113 -1.16 -0.77 11.31
CA LEU A 113 -2.38 -1.56 11.52
C LEU A 113 -2.61 -2.43 10.28
N ALA A 114 -2.42 -3.74 10.39
CA ALA A 114 -2.69 -4.68 9.31
C ALA A 114 -4.16 -5.11 9.34
N PRO A 115 -4.78 -5.45 8.20
CA PRO A 115 -6.10 -6.10 8.19
C PRO A 115 -6.13 -7.34 9.09
N GLY A 116 -7.22 -7.56 9.81
CA GLY A 116 -7.40 -8.75 10.68
C GLY A 116 -7.02 -8.58 12.15
N GLY A 117 -6.69 -7.35 12.59
CA GLY A 117 -6.59 -7.03 14.02
C GLY A 117 -5.17 -7.08 14.61
N ASP A 118 -4.12 -7.16 13.80
CA ASP A 118 -2.73 -7.20 14.24
C ASP A 118 -1.87 -6.04 13.68
N GLY A 119 -0.60 -6.02 14.07
CA GLY A 119 0.37 -5.08 13.53
C GLY A 119 1.52 -4.77 14.47
N TYR A 120 2.09 -3.56 14.34
CA TYR A 120 3.22 -3.11 15.16
C TYR A 120 3.11 -1.65 15.56
N VAL A 121 3.60 -1.30 16.74
CA VAL A 121 3.92 0.08 17.11
C VAL A 121 5.44 0.27 17.01
N LEU A 122 5.85 1.33 16.33
CA LEU A 122 7.21 1.83 16.37
C LEU A 122 7.29 2.93 17.44
N SER A 123 8.15 2.73 18.43
CA SER A 123 8.46 3.68 19.49
C SER A 123 9.97 3.86 19.57
N GLY A 124 10.47 5.03 19.18
CA GLY A 124 11.90 5.21 18.94
C GLY A 124 12.39 4.31 17.79
N SER A 125 13.24 3.33 18.09
CA SER A 125 13.72 2.32 17.14
C SER A 125 13.15 0.92 17.36
N ALA A 126 12.27 0.76 18.37
CA ALA A 126 11.72 -0.54 18.74
C ALA A 126 10.38 -0.78 18.02
N PHE A 127 10.26 -1.91 17.34
CA PHE A 127 9.00 -2.43 16.84
C PHE A 127 8.42 -3.41 17.86
N THR A 128 7.24 -3.11 18.35
CA THR A 128 6.53 -3.95 19.32
C THR A 128 5.23 -4.44 18.71
N PRO A 129 4.91 -5.74 18.76
CA PRO A 129 3.64 -6.26 18.30
C PRO A 129 2.47 -5.54 18.98
N LEU A 130 1.40 -5.33 18.21
CA LEU A 130 0.13 -4.82 18.73
C LEU A 130 -1.03 -5.68 18.24
N ALA A 131 -2.15 -5.56 18.93
CA ALA A 131 -3.47 -5.99 18.46
C ALA A 131 -4.40 -4.78 18.39
N TRP A 132 -5.37 -4.79 17.48
CA TRP A 132 -6.35 -3.72 17.32
C TRP A 132 -7.77 -4.24 17.01
N ASN A 133 -8.76 -3.39 17.25
CA ASN A 133 -10.18 -3.59 16.94
C ASN A 133 -10.88 -2.29 16.55
#